data_AF-A0A382CB26-F1
#
_entry.id   AF-A0A382CB26-F1
#
_cell.length_a   1.000
_cell.length_b   1.000
_cell.length_c   1.000
_cell.angle_alpha   90.00
_cell.angle_beta   90.00
_cell.angle_gamma   90.00
#
_symmetry.space_group_name_H-M   'P 1'
#
loop_
_entity.id
_entity.type
_entity.pdbx_description
1 polymer ?
#
loop_
_entity_poly.entity_id
_entity_poly.type
_entity_poly.pdbx_seq_one_letter_code
_entity_poly.pdbx_strand_id
1 'polypeptide(L)'
;FSKMRYLSVQLLAYLRDDLWLKNARHANHCALVLSKGLAKLKACELLHEVQANEVFARLPEQTLTALENGGAGSLRWDNDGTARFVCAFDTDMEAVDRVLKIARETA
;
A
#
# COMPACT_ATOMS: atom_id res chain seq x y z
N PHE A 1 36.73 -8.49 -9.86
CA PHE A 1 36.60 -7.16 -9.22
C PHE A 1 35.87 -7.27 -7.88
N SER A 2 36.51 -6.87 -6.76
CA SER A 2 35.94 -6.94 -5.40
C SER A 2 34.65 -6.11 -5.21
N LYS A 3 34.46 -5.07 -6.03
CA LYS A 3 33.35 -4.10 -5.94
C LYS A 3 31.96 -4.69 -6.22
N MET A 4 31.87 -5.79 -6.98
CA MET A 4 30.58 -6.43 -7.27
C MET A 4 30.08 -7.30 -6.11
N ARG A 5 30.96 -7.78 -5.23
CA ARG A 5 30.60 -8.75 -4.17
C ARG A 5 29.56 -8.20 -3.20
N TYR A 6 29.65 -6.91 -2.86
CA TYR A 6 28.71 -6.26 -1.95
C TYR A 6 27.30 -6.11 -2.54
N LEU A 7 27.18 -5.79 -3.84
CA LEU A 7 25.88 -5.76 -4.50
C LEU A 7 25.33 -7.18 -4.72
N SER A 8 26.21 -8.10 -5.16
CA SER A 8 25.82 -9.49 -5.43
C SER A 8 25.30 -10.22 -4.18
N VAL A 9 25.83 -9.93 -2.98
CA VAL A 9 25.37 -10.63 -1.77
C VAL A 9 23.91 -10.32 -1.42
N GLN A 10 23.43 -9.10 -1.68
CA GLN A 10 22.02 -8.75 -1.48
C GLN A 10 21.12 -9.47 -2.47
N LEU A 11 21.51 -9.53 -3.75
CA LEU A 11 20.74 -10.25 -4.77
C LEU A 11 20.73 -11.77 -4.51
N LEU A 12 21.85 -12.34 -4.07
CA LEU A 12 21.92 -13.75 -3.67
C LEU A 12 20.99 -14.07 -2.50
N ALA A 13 20.88 -13.18 -1.52
CA ALA A 13 19.91 -13.33 -0.44
C ALA A 13 18.46 -13.19 -0.95
N TYR A 14 18.20 -12.20 -1.80
CA TYR A 14 16.87 -11.92 -2.37
C TYR A 14 16.31 -13.06 -3.23
N LEU A 15 17.18 -13.75 -3.99
CA LEU A 15 16.80 -14.87 -4.85
C LEU A 15 16.79 -16.23 -4.14
N ARG A 16 17.30 -16.31 -2.90
CA ARG A 16 17.32 -17.55 -2.12
C ARG A 16 15.94 -17.85 -1.53
N ASP A 17 15.57 -19.12 -1.53
CA ASP A 17 14.34 -19.65 -0.89
C ASP A 17 13.06 -18.86 -1.23
N ASP A 18 12.99 -18.39 -2.48
CA ASP A 18 11.89 -17.57 -3.00
C ASP A 18 11.58 -16.31 -2.18
N LEU A 19 12.58 -15.73 -1.50
CA LEU A 19 12.39 -14.54 -0.66
C LEU A 19 11.73 -13.39 -1.43
N TRP A 20 12.18 -13.11 -2.66
CA TRP A 20 11.56 -12.11 -3.53
C TRP A 20 10.06 -12.37 -3.80
N LEU A 21 9.65 -13.63 -4.00
CA LEU A 21 8.25 -14.00 -4.18
C LEU A 21 7.46 -13.89 -2.88
N LYS A 22 8.05 -14.25 -1.72
CA LYS A 22 7.43 -14.06 -0.40
C LYS A 22 7.18 -12.58 -0.13
N ASN A 23 8.17 -11.73 -0.39
CA ASN A 23 8.07 -10.28 -0.29
C ASN A 23 6.98 -9.70 -1.18
N ALA A 24 6.94 -10.10 -2.45
CA ALA A 24 5.91 -9.67 -3.39
C ALA A 24 4.50 -10.12 -2.98
N ARG A 25 4.35 -11.38 -2.54
CA ARG A 25 3.06 -11.92 -2.05
C ARG A 25 2.55 -11.14 -0.83
N HIS A 26 3.44 -10.79 0.09
CA HIS A 26 3.10 -9.98 1.26
C HIS A 26 2.60 -8.60 0.85
N ALA A 27 3.37 -7.88 0.04
CA ALA A 27 2.99 -6.55 -0.44
C ALA A 27 1.63 -6.57 -1.18
N ASN A 28 1.43 -7.54 -2.07
CA ASN A 28 0.17 -7.70 -2.81
C ASN A 28 -1.00 -8.09 -1.89
N HIS A 29 -0.75 -8.89 -0.84
CA HIS A 29 -1.77 -9.24 0.14
C HIS A 29 -2.24 -8.01 0.93
N CYS A 30 -1.32 -7.18 1.41
CA CYS A 30 -1.65 -5.93 2.10
C CYS A 30 -2.49 -5.00 1.22
N ALA A 31 -2.10 -4.82 -0.04
CA ALA A 31 -2.84 -3.99 -0.99
C ALA A 31 -4.25 -4.55 -1.27
N LEU A 32 -4.38 -5.88 -1.38
CA LEU A 32 -5.67 -6.54 -1.56
C LEU A 32 -6.59 -6.38 -0.34
N VAL A 33 -6.05 -6.47 0.88
CA VAL A 33 -6.83 -6.25 2.10
C VAL A 33 -7.27 -4.80 2.20
N LEU A 34 -6.36 -3.86 1.94
CA LEU A 34 -6.64 -2.43 1.93
C LEU A 34 -7.75 -2.09 0.92
N SER A 35 -7.64 -2.57 -0.32
CA SER A 35 -8.63 -2.29 -1.37
C SER A 35 -10.00 -2.87 -1.03
N LYS A 36 -10.07 -4.09 -0.51
CA LYS A 36 -11.33 -4.70 -0.04
C LYS A 36 -11.95 -3.94 1.13
N GLY A 37 -11.13 -3.35 2.01
CA GLY A 37 -11.62 -2.52 3.11
C GLY A 37 -12.18 -1.18 2.62
N LEU A 38 -11.45 -0.50 1.74
CA LEU A 38 -11.86 0.77 1.14
C LEU A 38 -13.12 0.61 0.27
N ALA A 39 -13.24 -0.47 -0.51
CA ALA A 39 -14.41 -0.77 -1.34
C ALA A 39 -15.73 -0.92 -0.55
N LYS A 40 -15.67 -1.10 0.78
CA LYS A 40 -16.87 -1.16 1.62
C LYS A 40 -17.41 0.23 1.97
N LEU A 41 -16.63 1.28 1.77
CA LEU A 41 -17.01 2.66 2.06
C LEU A 41 -17.82 3.21 0.89
N LYS A 42 -19.03 3.73 1.14
CA LYS A 42 -19.88 4.29 0.09
C LYS A 42 -19.27 5.48 -0.62
N ALA A 43 -18.47 6.27 0.10
CA ALA A 43 -17.81 7.45 -0.44
C ALA A 43 -16.45 7.15 -1.09
N CYS A 44 -16.05 5.87 -1.16
CA CYS A 44 -14.82 5.44 -1.81
C CYS A 44 -15.11 4.84 -3.18
N GLU A 45 -14.36 5.26 -4.18
CA GLU A 45 -14.35 4.66 -5.52
C GLU A 45 -12.97 4.09 -5.80
N LEU A 46 -12.87 2.77 -6.01
CA LEU A 46 -11.64 2.16 -6.51
C LEU A 46 -11.52 2.44 -8.01
N LEU A 47 -10.42 3.09 -8.41
CA LEU A 47 -10.22 3.51 -9.80
C LEU A 47 -9.75 2.35 -10.70
N HIS A 48 -9.01 1.41 -10.11
CA HIS A 48 -8.42 0.27 -10.82
C HIS A 48 -8.55 -1.01 -9.99
N GLU A 49 -8.60 -2.14 -10.69
CA GLU A 49 -8.48 -3.45 -10.05
C GLU A 49 -7.07 -3.59 -9.44
N VAL A 50 -7.00 -4.05 -8.19
CA VAL A 50 -5.73 -4.27 -7.49
C VAL A 50 -5.15 -5.62 -7.88
N GLN A 51 -4.17 -5.59 -8.78
CA GLN A 51 -3.47 -6.77 -9.30
C GLN A 51 -2.02 -6.88 -8.78
N ALA A 52 -1.55 -5.88 -8.03
CA ALA A 52 -0.20 -5.79 -7.47
C ALA A 52 -0.25 -5.14 -6.06
N ASN A 53 0.74 -4.33 -5.73
CA ASN A 53 0.92 -3.74 -4.40
C ASN A 53 0.47 -2.27 -4.28
N GLU A 54 -0.14 -1.71 -5.33
CA GLU A 54 -0.63 -0.32 -5.35
C GLU A 54 -2.17 -0.29 -5.37
N VAL A 55 -2.75 0.66 -4.64
CA VAL A 55 -4.19 0.91 -4.59
C VAL A 55 -4.45 2.36 -4.95
N PHE A 56 -5.34 2.58 -5.91
CA PHE A 56 -5.79 3.89 -6.34
C PHE A 56 -7.27 4.04 -6.01
N ALA A 57 -7.58 5.00 -5.14
CA ALA A 57 -8.94 5.23 -4.66
C ALA A 57 -9.24 6.72 -4.62
N ARG A 58 -10.42 7.09 -5.13
CA ARG A 58 -10.98 8.43 -4.90
C ARG A 58 -11.67 8.44 -3.55
N LEU A 59 -11.29 9.40 -2.70
CA LEU A 59 -11.77 9.54 -1.34
C LEU A 59 -12.23 10.98 -1.09
N PRO A 60 -13.17 11.22 -0.16
CA PRO A 60 -13.56 12.56 0.23
C PRO A 60 -12.37 13.34 0.82
N GLU A 61 -12.35 14.65 0.60
CA GLU A 61 -11.29 15.54 1.10
C GLU A 61 -11.05 15.38 2.62
N GLN A 62 -12.13 15.28 3.39
CA GLN A 62 -12.07 15.06 4.84
C GLN A 62 -11.32 13.76 5.21
N THR A 63 -11.52 12.69 4.43
CA THR A 63 -10.82 11.43 4.65
C THR A 63 -9.35 11.54 4.28
N LEU A 64 -9.03 12.19 3.17
CA LEU A 64 -7.63 12.43 2.76
C LEU A 64 -6.87 13.21 3.84
N THR A 65 -7.43 14.32 4.31
CA THR A 65 -6.83 15.11 5.39
C THR A 65 -6.65 14.31 6.67
N ALA A 66 -7.62 13.47 7.03
CA ALA A 66 -7.53 12.63 8.23
C ALA A 66 -6.45 11.56 8.11
N LEU A 67 -6.28 10.96 6.92
CA LEU A 67 -5.21 9.99 6.64
C LEU A 67 -3.83 10.65 6.74
N GLU A 68 -3.67 11.83 6.16
CA GLU A 68 -2.43 12.63 6.24
C GLU A 68 -2.07 12.95 7.69
N ASN A 69 -3.03 13.46 8.47
CA ASN A 69 -2.83 13.79 9.88
C ASN A 69 -2.62 12.55 10.77
N GLY A 70 -3.21 11.42 10.39
CA GLY A 70 -3.05 10.13 11.08
C GLY A 70 -1.75 9.41 10.76
N GLY A 71 -0.87 10.00 9.94
CA GLY A 71 0.39 9.39 9.52
C GLY A 71 0.21 8.15 8.63
N ALA A 72 -0.96 8.00 7.99
CA ALA A 72 -1.16 6.97 7.00
C ALA A 72 -0.36 7.34 5.74
N GLY A 73 0.45 6.41 5.23
CA GLY A 73 1.31 6.61 4.06
C GLY A 73 0.56 6.70 2.72
N SER A 74 -0.51 7.51 2.65
CA SER A 74 -1.23 7.83 1.43
C SER A 74 -0.66 9.07 0.76
N LEU A 75 -0.47 9.04 -0.54
CA LEU A 75 -0.10 10.22 -1.33
C LEU A 75 -1.30 10.67 -2.16
N ARG A 76 -1.65 11.95 -2.10
CA ARG A 76 -2.53 12.56 -3.10
C ARG A 76 -1.87 12.39 -4.46
N TRP A 77 -2.56 11.70 -5.35
CA TRP A 77 -2.06 11.36 -6.67
C TRP A 77 -2.40 12.46 -7.67
N ASP A 78 -3.64 12.93 -7.64
CA ASP A 78 -4.18 13.96 -8.53
C ASP A 78 -5.02 14.97 -7.75
N ASN A 79 -5.38 16.07 -8.41
CA ASN A 79 -6.20 17.14 -7.83
C ASN A 79 -7.70 16.79 -7.75
N ASP A 80 -8.11 15.57 -8.10
CA ASP A 80 -9.51 15.12 -8.15
C ASP A 80 -9.94 14.31 -6.90
N GLY A 81 -9.11 14.29 -5.85
CA GLY A 81 -9.36 13.50 -4.64
C GLY A 81 -8.86 12.06 -4.74
N THR A 82 -8.03 11.74 -5.73
CA THR A 82 -7.37 10.43 -5.84
C THR A 82 -6.22 10.31 -4.86
N ALA A 83 -6.22 9.25 -4.05
CA ALA A 83 -5.08 8.80 -3.27
C ALA A 83 -4.45 7.54 -3.87
N ARG A 84 -3.11 7.52 -3.85
CA ARG A 84 -2.30 6.32 -4.11
C ARG A 84 -1.74 5.79 -2.79
N PHE A 85 -2.01 4.52 -2.53
CA PHE A 85 -1.41 3.75 -1.45
C PHE A 85 -0.45 2.72 -2.06
N VAL A 86 0.74 2.58 -1.47
CA VAL A 86 1.75 1.62 -1.92
C VAL A 86 2.12 0.73 -0.75
N CYS A 87 1.85 -0.58 -0.87
CA CYS A 87 2.29 -1.57 0.09
C CYS A 87 3.66 -2.12 -0.32
N ALA A 88 4.54 -2.32 0.64
CA ALA A 88 5.87 -2.87 0.48
C ALA A 88 5.98 -4.23 1.18
N PHE A 89 7.12 -4.91 1.00
CA PHE A 89 7.38 -6.23 1.58
C PHE A 89 7.39 -6.22 3.12
N ASP A 90 7.56 -5.05 3.72
CA ASP A 90 7.61 -4.78 5.16
C ASP A 90 6.39 -4.00 5.66
N THR A 91 5.36 -3.81 4.82
CA THR A 91 4.12 -3.17 5.26
C THR A 91 3.45 -3.99 6.35
N ASP A 92 3.33 -3.40 7.53
CA ASP A 92 2.63 -4.00 8.65
C ASP A 92 1.11 -4.02 8.40
N MET A 93 0.48 -5.16 8.68
CA MET A 93 -0.97 -5.28 8.63
C MET A 93 -1.66 -4.33 9.61
N GLU A 94 -1.02 -3.99 10.73
CA GLU A 94 -1.57 -2.97 11.63
C GLU A 94 -1.62 -1.58 10.98
N ALA A 95 -0.68 -1.27 10.07
CA ALA A 95 -0.73 -0.03 9.31
C ALA A 95 -1.91 -0.02 8.33
N VAL A 96 -2.18 -1.15 7.68
CA VAL A 96 -3.37 -1.33 6.82
C VAL A 96 -4.65 -1.13 7.64
N ASP A 97 -4.73 -1.73 8.83
CA ASP A 97 -5.90 -1.59 9.70
C ASP A 97 -6.08 -0.15 10.20
N ARG A 98 -5.00 0.57 10.51
CA ARG A 98 -5.05 1.99 10.87
C ARG A 98 -5.62 2.84 9.74
N VAL A 99 -5.16 2.65 8.51
CA VAL A 99 -5.70 3.34 7.32
C VAL A 99 -7.19 3.07 7.17
N LEU A 100 -7.60 1.81 7.26
CA LEU A 100 -9.00 1.42 7.14
C LEU A 100 -9.87 1.93 8.29
N LYS A 101 -9.30 2.07 9.49
CA LYS A 101 -10.00 2.66 10.63
C LYS A 101 -10.25 4.14 10.40
N ILE A 102 -9.22 4.90 10.07
CA ILE A 102 -9.35 6.35 9.79
C ILE A 102 -10.36 6.57 8.67
N ALA A 103 -10.23 5.85 7.55
CA ALA A 103 -11.14 5.99 6.42
C ALA A 103 -12.59 5.66 6.78
N ARG A 104 -12.85 4.69 7.68
CA ARG A 104 -14.21 4.38 8.16
C ARG A 104 -14.82 5.48 9.03
N GLU A 105 -14.00 6.19 9.80
CA GLU A 105 -14.44 7.24 10.73
C GLU A 105 -14.71 8.56 10.02
N THR A 106 -14.24 8.73 8.78
CA THR A 106 -14.28 10.00 8.03
C THR A 106 -14.94 9.93 6.65
N ALA A 107 -15.33 8.74 6.20
CA ALA A 107 -15.99 8.52 4.90
C ALA A 107 -17.51 8.68 4.94
#